data_AF-A0AA41HGV5-F1
#
_entry.id   AF-A0AA41HGV5-F1
#
_cell.length_a   1.000
_cell.length_b   1.000
_cell.length_c   1.000
_cell.angle_alpha   90.00
_cell.angle_beta   90.00
_cell.angle_gamma   90.00
#
_symmetry.space_group_name_H-M   'P 1'
#
loop_
_entity.id
_entity.type
_entity.pdbx_description
1 polymer ?
#
loop_
_entity_poly.entity_id
_entity_poly.type
_entity_poly.pdbx_seq_one_letter_code
_entity_poly.pdbx_strand_id
1 'polypeptide(L)'
;ERVGIHDDFFALGGHSLRALMVLARIRKAFDVVLALRVLFETPTVAGLAERVDALRAASTAVLPTIAALAPQESYAVSAAQRRL
;
A
#
# COMPACT_ATOMS: atom_id res chain seq x y z
N GLU A 1 1.91 19.61 15.39
CA GLU A 1 1.57 18.31 16.01
C GLU A 1 2.63 17.27 15.69
N ARG A 2 2.86 16.31 16.59
CA ARG A 2 3.73 15.14 16.38
C ARG A 2 2.85 13.89 16.48
N VAL A 3 3.05 12.94 15.58
CA VAL A 3 2.37 11.63 15.60
C VAL A 3 3.26 10.65 16.37
N GLY A 4 2.71 10.02 17.41
CA GLY A 4 3.33 8.96 18.19
C GLY A 4 3.25 7.59 17.49
N ILE A 5 4.13 6.67 17.87
CA ILE A 5 4.18 5.33 17.25
C ILE A 5 2.98 4.45 17.61
N HIS A 6 2.27 4.78 18.68
CA HIS A 6 1.08 4.10 19.17
C HIS A 6 -0.21 4.86 18.89
N ASP A 7 -0.12 6.02 18.21
CA ASP A 7 -1.32 6.77 17.85
C ASP A 7 -2.13 5.98 16.83
N ASP A 8 -3.43 5.88 17.08
CA ASP A 8 -4.35 5.22 16.18
C ASP A 8 -4.58 6.08 14.93
N PHE A 9 -4.30 5.50 13.77
CA PHE A 9 -4.42 6.14 12.47
C PHE A 9 -5.82 6.70 12.21
N PHE A 10 -6.87 5.99 12.62
CA PHE A 10 -8.25 6.40 12.42
C PHE A 10 -8.68 7.46 13.43
N ALA A 11 -8.20 7.40 14.67
CA ALA A 11 -8.40 8.45 15.67
C ALA A 11 -7.77 9.79 15.23
N LEU A 12 -6.68 9.74 14.45
CA LEU A 12 -6.05 10.91 13.82
C LEU A 12 -6.77 11.39 12.54
N GLY A 13 -7.97 10.88 12.23
CA GLY A 13 -8.74 11.25 11.04
C GLY A 13 -8.27 10.55 9.75
N GLY A 14 -7.56 9.43 9.87
CA GLY A 14 -7.23 8.55 8.76
C GLY A 14 -8.47 7.90 8.15
N HIS A 15 -8.45 7.72 6.83
CA HIS A 15 -9.53 7.09 6.06
C HIS A 15 -8.97 6.30 4.87
N SER A 16 -9.83 5.60 4.12
CA SER A 16 -9.43 4.59 3.13
C SER A 16 -8.41 5.08 2.09
N LEU A 17 -8.57 6.30 1.57
CA LEU A 17 -7.62 6.86 0.60
C LEU A 17 -6.26 7.16 1.25
N ARG A 18 -6.24 7.71 2.47
CA ARG A 18 -4.98 7.93 3.22
C ARG A 18 -4.32 6.62 3.60
N ALA A 19 -5.10 5.61 3.98
CA ALA A 19 -4.60 4.27 4.26
C ALA A 19 -3.90 3.69 3.02
N LEU A 20 -4.55 3.73 1.85
CA LEU A 20 -3.93 3.30 0.59
C LEU A 20 -2.63 4.04 0.26
N MET A 21 -2.58 5.36 0.50
CA MET A 21 -1.36 6.15 0.32
C MET A 21 -0.24 5.75 1.29
N VAL A 22 -0.56 5.46 2.55
CA VAL A 22 0.41 4.97 3.53
C VAL A 22 0.98 3.63 3.09
N LEU A 23 0.12 2.69 2.69
CA LEU A 23 0.56 1.37 2.23
C LEU A 23 1.43 1.45 0.95
N ALA A 24 1.08 2.34 0.03
CA ALA A 24 1.89 2.59 -1.17
C ALA A 24 3.28 3.15 -0.82
N ARG A 25 3.38 4.03 0.19
CA ARG A 25 4.66 4.57 0.67
C ARG A 25 5.49 3.51 1.41
N ILE A 26 4.86 2.68 2.24
CA ILE A 26 5.52 1.55 2.91
C ILE A 26 6.13 0.62 1.86
N ARG A 27 5.35 0.25 0.83
CA ARG A 27 5.86 -0.56 -0.28
C ARG A 27 7.08 0.07 -0.93
N LYS A 28 7.00 1.35 -1.29
CA LYS A 28 8.12 2.05 -1.94
C LYS A 28 9.38 2.12 -1.06
N ALA A 29 9.22 2.26 0.25
CA ALA A 29 10.33 2.42 1.18
C ALA A 29 10.97 1.09 1.61
N PHE A 30 10.19 0.02 1.72
CA PHE A 30 10.62 -1.24 2.33
C PHE A 30 10.51 -2.46 1.40
N ASP A 31 10.01 -2.28 0.18
CA ASP A 31 9.75 -3.33 -0.81
C ASP A 31 8.86 -4.48 -0.29
N VAL A 32 7.89 -4.13 0.57
CA VAL A 32 6.88 -5.07 1.08
C VAL A 32 5.47 -4.66 0.69
N VAL A 33 4.61 -5.65 0.51
CA VAL A 33 3.20 -5.42 0.19
C VAL A 33 2.35 -5.80 1.38
N LEU A 34 1.76 -4.80 2.01
CA LEU A 34 0.78 -4.99 3.07
C LEU A 34 -0.63 -4.98 2.50
N ALA A 35 -1.43 -5.97 2.86
CA ALA A 35 -2.87 -5.95 2.60
C ALA A 35 -3.53 -4.81 3.40
N LEU A 36 -4.53 -4.14 2.82
CA LEU A 36 -5.25 -3.05 3.50
C LEU A 36 -5.82 -3.48 4.86
N ARG A 37 -6.25 -4.73 4.97
CA ARG A 37 -6.72 -5.34 6.22
C ARG A 37 -5.73 -5.19 7.37
N VAL A 38 -4.42 -5.27 7.12
CA VAL A 38 -3.39 -5.15 8.16
C VAL A 38 -3.48 -3.81 8.89
N LEU A 39 -3.76 -2.73 8.16
CA LEU A 39 -3.89 -1.40 8.75
C LEU A 39 -5.13 -1.28 9.65
N PHE A 40 -6.20 -2.02 9.35
CA PHE A 40 -7.36 -2.11 10.23
C PHE A 40 -7.11 -2.97 11.47
N GLU A 41 -6.32 -4.03 11.34
CA GLU A 41 -5.96 -4.92 12.47
C GLU A 41 -4.92 -4.28 13.41
N THR A 42 -4.02 -3.47 12.85
CA THR A 42 -2.92 -2.82 13.56
C THR A 42 -2.82 -1.34 13.16
N PRO A 43 -3.72 -0.48 13.64
CA PRO A 43 -3.86 0.90 13.18
C PRO A 43 -2.78 1.85 13.73
N THR A 44 -1.60 1.34 14.10
CA THR A 44 -0.52 2.13 14.68
C THR A 44 0.77 1.92 13.91
N VAL A 45 1.69 2.88 13.99
CA VAL A 45 3.00 2.76 13.34
C VAL A 45 3.77 1.57 13.90
N ALA A 46 3.72 1.36 15.22
CA ALA A 46 4.37 0.23 15.87
C ALA A 46 3.87 -1.12 15.33
N GLY A 47 2.55 -1.32 15.24
CA GLY A 47 1.99 -2.58 14.73
C GLY A 47 2.26 -2.80 13.23
N LEU A 48 2.23 -1.74 12.43
CA LEU A 48 2.61 -1.83 11.02
C LEU A 48 4.09 -2.18 10.85
N ALA A 49 4.98 -1.64 11.70
CA ALA A 49 6.42 -1.91 11.65
C ALA A 49 6.72 -3.40 11.89
N GLU A 50 6.11 -4.01 12.90
CA GLU A 50 6.24 -5.45 13.17
C GLU A 50 5.84 -6.29 11.94
N ARG A 51 4.76 -5.89 11.25
CA ARG A 51 4.31 -6.61 10.05
C ARG A 51 5.27 -6.45 8.88
N VAL A 52 5.84 -5.26 8.70
CA VAL A 52 6.87 -4.99 7.69
C VAL A 52 8.09 -5.89 7.93
N ASP A 53 8.60 -5.93 9.16
CA ASP A 53 9.79 -6.72 9.50
C ASP A 53 9.57 -8.22 9.28
N ALA A 54 8.40 -8.73 9.67
CA ALA A 54 8.03 -10.12 9.42
C ALA A 54 8.01 -10.49 7.92
N LEU A 55 7.53 -9.59 7.05
CA LEU A 55 7.48 -9.83 5.61
C LEU A 55 8.86 -9.72 4.95
N ARG A 56 9.69 -8.77 5.41
CA ARG A 56 11.08 -8.65 4.93
C ARG A 56 11.89 -9.91 5.24
N ALA A 57 11.70 -10.51 6.42
CA ALA A 57 12.33 -11.77 6.78
C ALA A 57 11.86 -12.95 5.92
N ALA A 58 10.60 -12.91 5.45
CA ALA A 58 9.99 -13.96 4.63
C ALA A 58 10.31 -13.86 3.12
N SER A 59 11.13 -12.89 2.68
CA SER A 59 11.47 -12.64 1.27
C SER A 59 10.23 -12.55 0.36
N THR A 60 9.41 -11.52 0.57
CA THR A 60 8.12 -11.34 -0.13
C THR A 60 8.21 -11.06 -1.63
N ALA A 61 7.13 -11.41 -2.33
CA ALA A 61 6.92 -11.22 -3.76
C ALA A 61 6.92 -9.74 -4.20
N VAL A 62 7.68 -9.45 -5.25
CA VAL A 62 7.72 -8.16 -5.91
C VAL A 62 6.48 -7.99 -6.80
N LEU A 63 5.67 -6.96 -6.53
CA LEU A 63 4.60 -6.57 -7.43
C LEU A 63 5.19 -5.95 -8.71
N PRO A 64 4.69 -6.30 -9.91
CA PRO A 64 5.17 -5.72 -11.15
C PRO A 64 5.00 -4.19 -11.14
N THR A 65 5.99 -3.49 -11.67
CA THR A 65 5.92 -2.04 -11.87
C THR A 65 5.11 -1.74 -13.13
N ILE A 66 4.19 -0.78 -13.04
CA ILE A 66 3.48 -0.29 -14.23
C ILE A 66 4.47 0.59 -15.01
N ALA A 67 5.02 0.03 -16.08
CA ALA A 67 5.93 0.74 -16.97
C ALA A 67 5.15 1.54 -18.01
N ALA A 68 5.69 2.69 -18.41
CA ALA A 68 5.19 3.43 -19.56
C ALA A 68 5.37 2.58 -20.83
N LEU A 69 4.32 2.45 -21.62
CA LEU A 69 4.40 1.86 -22.95
C LEU A 69 4.87 2.91 -23.96
N ALA A 70 5.61 2.46 -24.98
CA ALA A 70 5.89 3.29 -26.14
C ALA A 70 4.59 3.67 -26.87
N PRO A 71 4.56 4.79 -27.64
CA PRO A 71 3.39 5.15 -28.42
C PRO A 71 2.97 4.04 -29.40
N GLN A 72 1.69 3.69 -29.41
CA GLN A 72 1.08 2.68 -30.27
C GLN A 72 -0.17 3.23 -30.96
N GLU A 73 -0.54 2.63 -32.09
CA GLU A 73 -1.76 2.96 -32.84
C GLU A 73 -3.03 2.57 -32.07
N SER A 74 -2.97 1.51 -31.25
CA SER A 74 -4.07 1.07 -30.40
C SER A 74 -3.56 0.45 -29.10
N TYR A 75 -4.37 0.48 -28.04
CA TYR A 75 -4.03 -0.07 -26.72
C TYR A 75 -5.10 -1.05 -26.26
N ALA A 76 -4.68 -2.08 -25.52
CA ALA A 76 -5.60 -3.02 -24.90
C ALA A 76 -6.46 -2.32 -23.85
N VAL A 77 -7.78 -2.50 -23.97
CA VAL A 77 -8.75 -1.96 -23.00
C VAL A 77 -8.86 -2.84 -21.76
N SER A 78 -8.99 -2.19 -20.60
CA SER A 78 -9.30 -2.84 -19.34
C SER A 78 -10.69 -3.50 -19.35
N ALA A 79 -10.91 -4.44 -18.43
CA ALA A 79 -12.22 -5.09 -18.28
C ALA A 79 -13.35 -4.09 -17.95
N ALA A 80 -13.03 -2.99 -17.25
CA ALA A 80 -13.98 -1.92 -16.97
C ALA A 80 -14.35 -1.15 -18.24
N GLN A 81 -13.37 -0.82 -19.09
CA GLN A 81 -13.60 -0.14 -20.37
C GLN A 81 -14.40 -0.99 -21.36
N ARG A 82 -14.25 -2.32 -21.34
CA ARG A 82 -15.05 -3.23 -22.19
C ARG A 82 -16.54 -3.28 -21.85
N ARG A 83 -16.94 -2.79 -20.67
CA ARG A 83 -18.32 -2.87 -20.15
C ARG A 83 -19.09 -1.56 -20.30
N LEU A 84 -18.41 -0.48 -20.70
CA LEU A 84 -19.03 0.81 -21.04
C LEU A 84 -19.51 0.77 -22.49
#